data_AF-A0AAN5CW53-F1
#
_entry.id   AF-A0AAN5CW53-F1
#
_cell.length_a   1.000
_cell.length_b   1.000
_cell.length_c   1.000
_cell.angle_alpha   90.00
_cell.angle_beta   90.00
_cell.angle_gamma   90.00
#
_symmetry.space_group_name_H-M   'P 1'
#
loop_
_entity.id
_entity.type
_entity.pdbx_description
1 polymer ?
#
loop_
_entity_poly.entity_id
_entity_poly.type
_entity_poly.pdbx_seq_one_letter_code
_entity_poly.pdbx_strand_id
1 'polypeptide(L)'
;TAAHSACHSALMIILLLLGFASLAACSDHPPAEDPTQGKWTVFKDDEQLHPCIKMYATIRLKLSYVDADDAMKEVPEFAVPADAIAATGEGKSSCYERVHIGDEFIDSQVLHLEFPHNEGWNVRLAFTQDPRMGVNQNDYALWQVNVTANYSSMPDLFHNAVKDHTHTYFSVIDFLNPPYIAGVEYTALGDSLYCPETPQEFEINVDESVGPFASISLSDLWMQAYMSTDDFGKQVICADDQTDLDMVPVIISAILAGLVLFTLITYFVYRSRLPTDILEMTEPEFEEEHEHHEHATEHNHLHDNHNGSHHGHNNANHHDNYGYKEEENRF
;
A
#
# COMPACT_ATOMS: atom_id res chain seq x y z
N THR A 1 -56.56 -3.49 -5.85
CA THR A 1 -55.95 -2.20 -6.22
C THR A 1 -54.86 -1.73 -5.24
N ALA A 2 -54.85 -2.14 -3.97
CA ALA A 2 -53.77 -1.79 -3.03
C ALA A 2 -52.40 -2.49 -3.27
N ALA A 3 -52.39 -3.74 -3.77
CA ALA A 3 -51.17 -4.52 -3.98
C ALA A 3 -50.26 -3.99 -5.11
N HIS A 4 -50.83 -3.27 -6.09
CA HIS A 4 -50.06 -2.65 -7.17
C HIS A 4 -49.31 -1.39 -6.72
N SER A 5 -49.79 -0.73 -5.67
CA SER A 5 -49.18 0.50 -5.11
C SER A 5 -47.93 0.17 -4.26
N ALA A 6 -47.98 -0.90 -3.46
CA ALA A 6 -46.86 -1.31 -2.61
C ALA A 6 -45.65 -1.82 -3.41
N CYS A 7 -45.89 -2.50 -4.54
CA CYS A 7 -44.81 -2.99 -5.41
C CYS A 7 -44.06 -1.84 -6.10
N HIS A 8 -44.78 -0.79 -6.50
CA HIS A 8 -44.17 0.39 -7.14
C HIS A 8 -43.33 1.23 -6.15
N SER A 9 -43.75 1.30 -4.88
CA SER A 9 -42.98 1.98 -3.83
C SER A 9 -41.71 1.22 -3.41
N ALA A 10 -41.76 -0.12 -3.32
CA ALA A 10 -40.58 -0.93 -2.99
C ALA A 10 -39.51 -0.85 -4.09
N LEU A 11 -39.92 -0.86 -5.37
CA LEU A 11 -39.02 -0.73 -6.51
C LEU A 11 -38.37 0.67 -6.60
N MET A 12 -39.12 1.71 -6.25
CA MET A 12 -38.60 3.08 -6.13
C MET A 12 -37.60 3.24 -4.98
N ILE A 13 -37.80 2.58 -3.83
CA ILE A 13 -36.85 2.61 -2.71
C ILE A 13 -35.55 1.89 -3.05
N ILE A 14 -35.63 0.75 -3.76
CA ILE A 14 -34.44 0.02 -4.24
C ILE A 14 -33.68 0.84 -5.30
N LEU A 15 -34.38 1.54 -6.20
CA LEU A 15 -33.76 2.46 -7.16
C LEU A 15 -33.13 3.69 -6.50
N LEU A 16 -33.74 4.22 -5.43
CA LEU A 16 -33.15 5.28 -4.61
C LEU A 16 -31.90 4.80 -3.88
N LEU A 17 -31.92 3.61 -3.28
CA LEU A 17 -30.77 3.03 -2.58
C LEU A 17 -29.61 2.68 -3.54
N LEU A 18 -29.91 2.21 -4.76
CA LEU A 18 -28.92 2.02 -5.82
C LEU A 18 -28.39 3.35 -6.38
N GLY A 19 -29.21 4.41 -6.39
CA GLY A 19 -28.79 5.76 -6.77
C GLY A 19 -27.87 6.44 -5.75
N PHE A 20 -28.01 6.13 -4.46
CA PHE A 20 -27.13 6.67 -3.42
C PHE A 20 -25.78 5.95 -3.31
N ALA A 21 -25.64 4.72 -3.83
CA ALA A 21 -24.36 4.02 -3.87
C ALA A 21 -23.37 4.59 -4.91
N SER A 22 -23.80 5.54 -5.77
CA SER A 22 -22.95 6.21 -6.76
C SER A 22 -22.37 7.55 -6.28
N LEU A 23 -22.50 7.88 -4.99
CA LEU A 23 -22.01 9.13 -4.39
C LEU A 23 -20.78 8.92 -3.49
N ALA A 24 -19.96 7.91 -3.75
CA ALA A 24 -18.54 8.01 -3.44
C ALA A 24 -17.95 8.98 -4.47
N ALA A 25 -18.19 10.27 -4.24
CA ALA A 25 -17.67 11.35 -5.04
C ALA A 25 -16.14 11.25 -5.01
N CYS A 26 -15.54 10.96 -6.17
CA CYS A 26 -14.20 11.39 -6.49
C CYS A 26 -14.14 12.88 -6.10
N SER A 27 -13.30 13.19 -5.12
CA SER A 27 -13.00 14.57 -4.76
C SER A 27 -12.26 15.19 -5.95
N ASP A 28 -12.99 15.92 -6.80
CA ASP A 28 -12.45 16.74 -7.90
C ASP A 28 -11.68 17.99 -7.42
N HIS A 29 -11.28 18.05 -6.14
CA HIS A 29 -10.38 19.12 -5.69
C HIS A 29 -8.95 18.76 -6.11
N PRO A 30 -8.27 19.64 -6.88
CA PRO A 30 -6.84 19.46 -7.08
C PRO A 30 -6.17 19.44 -5.70
N PRO A 31 -5.31 18.45 -5.41
CA PRO A 31 -4.59 18.41 -4.14
C PRO A 31 -3.87 19.75 -3.98
N ALA A 32 -3.96 20.33 -2.77
CA ALA A 32 -3.23 21.55 -2.46
C ALA A 32 -1.75 21.35 -2.82
N GLU A 33 -1.14 22.32 -3.51
CA GLU A 33 0.27 22.20 -3.90
C GLU A 33 1.14 22.04 -2.66
N ASP A 34 1.69 20.84 -2.48
CA ASP A 34 2.67 20.57 -1.43
C ASP A 34 4.03 21.13 -1.87
N PRO A 35 4.61 22.12 -1.15
CA PRO A 35 5.90 22.70 -1.51
C PRO A 35 7.06 21.72 -1.39
N THR A 36 6.86 20.54 -0.78
CA THR A 36 7.86 19.48 -0.65
C THR A 36 7.82 18.45 -1.77
N GLN A 37 6.75 18.46 -2.58
CA GLN A 37 6.62 17.58 -3.74
C GLN A 37 7.44 18.14 -4.92
N GLY A 38 8.40 17.36 -5.39
CA GLY A 38 9.13 17.69 -6.60
C GLY A 38 8.31 17.36 -7.85
N LYS A 39 8.52 18.15 -8.91
CA LYS A 39 7.83 17.99 -10.20
C LYS A 39 8.86 17.95 -11.32
N TRP A 40 9.09 16.76 -11.87
CA TRP A 40 10.15 16.52 -12.85
C TRP A 40 9.58 16.02 -14.17
N THR A 41 10.21 16.44 -15.26
CA THR A 41 9.79 16.08 -16.62
C THR A 41 11.03 15.90 -17.49
N VAL A 42 11.06 14.81 -18.25
CA VAL A 42 12.16 14.49 -19.17
C VAL A 42 11.63 14.52 -20.60
N PHE A 43 12.33 15.24 -21.47
CA PHE A 43 12.06 15.34 -22.90
C PHE A 43 13.19 14.71 -23.69
N LYS A 44 12.88 14.18 -24.88
CA LYS A 44 13.88 13.63 -25.79
C LYS A 44 14.38 14.71 -26.74
N ASP A 45 15.48 15.36 -26.36
CA ASP A 45 16.07 16.47 -27.11
C ASP A 45 15.01 17.54 -27.51
N ASP A 46 15.37 18.51 -28.34
CA ASP A 46 14.47 19.59 -28.76
C ASP A 46 13.43 19.15 -29.83
N GLU A 47 13.37 17.87 -30.21
CA GLU A 47 12.54 17.38 -31.33
C GLU A 47 11.24 16.69 -30.92
N GLN A 48 11.11 16.18 -29.69
CA GLN A 48 9.83 15.60 -29.23
C GLN A 48 8.92 16.69 -28.64
N LEU A 49 7.70 16.73 -29.18
CA LEU A 49 6.65 17.62 -28.68
C LEU A 49 6.17 17.22 -27.27
N HIS A 50 6.40 15.96 -26.88
CA HIS A 50 5.85 15.35 -25.68
C HIS A 50 6.97 14.83 -24.75
N PRO A 51 6.78 14.90 -23.42
CA PRO A 51 7.70 14.29 -22.48
C PRO A 51 7.70 12.78 -22.65
N CYS A 52 8.79 12.13 -22.23
CA CYS A 52 8.85 10.68 -22.12
C CYS A 52 8.69 10.20 -20.68
N ILE A 53 9.10 11.02 -19.71
CA ILE A 53 8.88 10.79 -18.28
C ILE A 53 8.26 12.04 -17.66
N LYS A 54 7.22 11.85 -16.85
CA LYS A 54 6.78 12.80 -15.84
C LYS A 54 6.71 12.11 -14.48
N MET A 55 7.16 12.81 -13.45
CA MET A 55 7.09 12.32 -12.08
C MET A 55 6.84 13.48 -11.13
N TYR A 56 5.76 13.38 -10.36
CA TYR A 56 5.49 14.21 -9.20
C TYR A 56 5.62 13.31 -7.97
N ALA A 57 6.50 13.64 -7.04
CA ALA A 57 6.67 12.84 -5.83
C ALA A 57 7.41 13.62 -4.75
N THR A 58 7.17 13.23 -3.51
CA THR A 58 8.06 13.51 -2.39
C THR A 58 9.00 12.32 -2.24
N ILE A 59 10.30 12.56 -2.39
CA ILE A 59 11.32 11.49 -2.29
C ILE A 59 12.07 11.67 -0.97
N ARG A 60 12.18 10.61 -0.18
CA ARG A 60 12.98 10.56 1.05
C ARG A 60 14.06 9.50 0.94
N LEU A 61 15.20 9.78 1.56
CA LEU A 61 16.36 8.90 1.58
C LEU A 61 16.72 8.58 3.01
N LYS A 62 17.03 7.30 3.26
CA LYS A 62 17.63 6.83 4.51
C LYS A 62 18.92 6.12 4.15
N LEU A 63 20.04 6.67 4.61
CA LEU A 63 21.37 6.20 4.21
C LEU A 63 22.20 5.84 5.45
N SER A 64 23.19 5.00 5.25
CA SER A 64 24.34 4.88 6.14
C SER A 64 25.63 5.23 5.39
N TYR A 65 26.71 5.45 6.11
CA TYR A 65 28.01 5.76 5.54
C TYR A 65 29.12 5.31 6.48
N VAL A 66 30.32 5.14 5.93
CA VAL A 66 31.54 4.91 6.71
C VAL A 66 32.18 6.27 6.98
N ASP A 67 32.37 6.60 8.25
CA ASP A 67 33.01 7.84 8.67
C ASP A 67 34.55 7.77 8.56
N ALA A 68 35.25 8.86 8.90
CA ALA A 68 36.71 8.93 8.82
C ALA A 68 37.44 8.02 9.83
N ASP A 69 36.73 7.44 10.80
CA ASP A 69 37.27 6.49 11.79
C ASP A 69 36.95 5.03 11.41
N ASP A 70 36.56 4.79 10.15
CA ASP A 70 36.11 3.49 9.62
C ASP A 70 34.89 2.91 10.35
N ALA A 71 34.07 3.76 10.99
CA ALA A 71 32.84 3.32 11.65
C ALA A 71 31.62 3.53 10.75
N MET A 72 30.75 2.52 10.68
CA MET A 72 29.45 2.66 10.03
C MET A 72 28.52 3.56 10.87
N LYS A 73 27.90 4.54 10.22
CA LYS A 73 26.97 5.51 10.80
C LYS A 73 25.70 5.58 9.99
N GLU A 74 24.57 5.70 10.66
CA GLU A 74 23.28 5.99 10.01
C GLU A 74 23.02 7.49 10.04
N VAL A 75 22.41 8.02 8.97
CA VAL A 75 21.87 9.38 8.96
C VAL A 75 20.35 9.34 9.20
N PRO A 76 19.79 10.39 9.84
CA PRO A 76 18.35 10.58 9.84
C PRO A 76 17.80 10.61 8.42
N GLU A 77 16.57 10.15 8.24
CA GLU A 77 15.88 10.27 6.96
C GLU A 77 15.77 11.75 6.55
N PHE A 78 16.04 12.04 5.28
CA PHE A 78 15.97 13.39 4.73
C PHE A 78 15.30 13.40 3.35
N ALA A 79 14.69 14.53 3.00
CA ALA A 79 14.00 14.69 1.73
C ALA A 79 14.99 15.08 0.62
N VAL A 80 14.77 14.53 -0.58
CA VAL A 80 15.30 15.07 -1.82
C VAL A 80 14.69 16.47 -2.02
N PRO A 81 15.50 17.49 -2.36
CA PRO A 81 14.97 18.83 -2.59
C PRO A 81 13.92 18.85 -3.71
N ALA A 82 12.77 19.48 -3.48
CA ALA A 82 11.71 19.60 -4.49
C ALA A 82 12.16 20.39 -5.74
N ASP A 83 13.19 21.23 -5.59
CA ASP A 83 13.85 21.98 -6.67
C ASP A 83 15.01 21.21 -7.33
N ALA A 84 15.18 19.91 -7.03
CA ALA A 84 16.11 19.05 -7.75
C ALA A 84 15.82 19.11 -9.26
N ILE A 85 16.88 19.07 -10.07
CA ILE A 85 16.79 19.32 -11.51
C ILE A 85 16.89 17.99 -12.25
N ALA A 86 15.95 17.71 -13.16
CA ALA A 86 16.09 16.64 -14.12
C ALA A 86 17.23 17.00 -15.10
N ALA A 87 18.43 16.52 -14.80
CA ALA A 87 19.64 16.89 -15.53
C ALA A 87 19.58 16.41 -16.98
N THR A 88 20.10 17.21 -17.91
CA THR A 88 20.15 16.91 -19.35
C THR A 88 21.59 16.70 -19.81
N GLY A 89 21.76 15.96 -20.90
CA GLY A 89 23.07 15.63 -21.46
C GLY A 89 23.44 14.15 -21.35
N GLU A 90 24.67 13.82 -21.75
CA GLU A 90 25.15 12.43 -21.79
C GLU A 90 25.22 11.81 -20.39
N GLY A 91 24.61 10.65 -20.20
CA GLY A 91 24.56 9.93 -18.92
C GLY A 91 23.65 10.54 -17.85
N LYS A 92 22.77 11.48 -18.23
CA LYS A 92 21.79 12.14 -17.34
C LYS A 92 20.38 11.63 -17.60
N SER A 93 19.36 12.49 -17.48
CA SER A 93 17.99 12.09 -17.80
C SER A 93 17.87 11.85 -19.29
N SER A 94 17.25 10.74 -19.68
CA SER A 94 17.12 10.34 -21.08
C SER A 94 15.86 9.54 -21.33
N CYS A 95 15.26 9.75 -22.51
CA CYS A 95 14.15 8.95 -23.01
C CYS A 95 14.60 7.62 -23.64
N TYR A 96 15.92 7.39 -23.71
CA TYR A 96 16.51 6.11 -24.07
C TYR A 96 17.96 6.04 -23.58
N GLU A 97 18.26 5.04 -22.76
CA GLU A 97 19.61 4.73 -22.31
C GLU A 97 19.79 3.20 -22.24
N ARG A 98 20.98 2.71 -22.59
CA ARG A 98 21.38 1.33 -22.32
C ARG A 98 22.07 1.28 -20.98
N VAL A 99 21.35 0.85 -19.96
CA VAL A 99 21.90 0.72 -18.61
C VAL A 99 22.63 -0.60 -18.52
N HIS A 100 23.95 -0.53 -18.32
CA HIS A 100 24.82 -1.70 -18.27
C HIS A 100 24.77 -2.39 -16.90
N ILE A 101 24.71 -3.72 -16.92
CA ILE A 101 24.78 -4.59 -15.73
C ILE A 101 25.82 -5.66 -16.03
N GLY A 102 27.05 -5.43 -15.60
CA GLY A 102 28.20 -6.22 -16.06
C GLY A 102 28.36 -6.15 -17.57
N ASP A 103 28.32 -7.29 -18.24
CA ASP A 103 28.44 -7.41 -19.71
C ASP A 103 27.09 -7.29 -20.45
N GLU A 104 25.98 -7.27 -19.72
CA GLU A 104 24.64 -7.11 -20.29
C GLU A 104 24.15 -5.66 -20.22
N PHE A 105 23.05 -5.37 -20.91
CA PHE A 105 22.37 -4.09 -20.81
C PHE A 105 20.84 -4.25 -20.84
N ILE A 106 20.16 -3.25 -20.27
CA ILE A 106 18.71 -3.10 -20.28
C ILE A 106 18.36 -1.76 -20.92
N ASP A 107 17.55 -1.82 -21.97
CA ASP A 107 16.99 -0.62 -22.59
C ASP A 107 16.04 0.06 -21.60
N SER A 108 16.32 1.33 -21.27
CA SER A 108 15.62 2.06 -20.21
C SER A 108 15.31 3.50 -20.61
N GLN A 109 14.34 4.10 -19.91
CA GLN A 109 14.28 5.56 -19.74
C GLN A 109 14.79 5.91 -18.36
N VAL A 110 15.42 7.07 -18.23
CA VAL A 110 16.16 7.44 -17.03
C VAL A 110 15.77 8.85 -16.60
N LEU A 111 15.42 8.99 -15.34
CA LEU A 111 15.29 10.27 -14.65
C LEU A 111 16.50 10.44 -13.73
N HIS A 112 17.33 11.45 -14.00
CA HIS A 112 18.51 11.78 -13.21
C HIS A 112 18.30 13.14 -12.53
N LEU A 113 18.11 13.14 -11.22
CA LEU A 113 17.85 14.32 -10.41
C LEU A 113 19.14 14.81 -9.76
N GLU A 114 19.58 16.03 -10.07
CA GLU A 114 20.72 16.69 -9.42
C GLU A 114 20.25 17.67 -8.35
N PHE A 115 20.99 17.73 -7.23
CA PHE A 115 20.62 18.60 -6.12
C PHE A 115 21.30 19.96 -6.31
N PRO A 116 20.56 21.05 -6.57
CA PRO A 116 21.16 22.34 -6.97
C PRO A 116 22.04 22.99 -5.90
N HIS A 117 21.84 22.63 -4.63
CA HIS A 117 22.55 23.20 -3.49
C HIS A 117 23.50 22.21 -2.79
N ASN A 118 23.65 20.99 -3.34
CA ASN A 118 24.49 19.94 -2.78
C ASN A 118 25.28 19.26 -3.90
N GLU A 119 26.39 19.89 -4.30
CA GLU A 119 27.20 19.42 -5.43
C GLU A 119 27.65 17.96 -5.26
N GLY A 120 27.52 17.16 -6.32
CA GLY A 120 27.87 15.75 -6.32
C GLY A 120 26.75 14.83 -5.82
N TRP A 121 25.61 15.38 -5.38
CA TRP A 121 24.42 14.58 -5.08
C TRP A 121 23.52 14.38 -6.29
N ASN A 122 23.08 13.13 -6.49
CA ASN A 122 22.01 12.83 -7.42
C ASN A 122 21.21 11.58 -7.03
N VAL A 123 19.98 11.53 -7.53
CA VAL A 123 19.12 10.33 -7.52
C VAL A 123 18.82 9.96 -8.96
N ARG A 124 19.05 8.71 -9.33
CA ARG A 124 18.83 8.19 -10.67
C ARG A 124 17.82 7.05 -10.63
N LEU A 125 16.71 7.23 -11.33
CA LEU A 125 15.59 6.28 -11.43
C LEU A 125 15.55 5.76 -12.87
N ALA A 126 15.56 4.43 -13.05
CA ALA A 126 15.50 3.81 -14.38
C ALA A 126 14.24 2.98 -14.56
N PHE A 127 13.56 3.22 -15.68
CA PHE A 127 12.32 2.55 -16.08
C PHE A 127 12.59 1.64 -17.26
N THR A 128 11.97 0.46 -17.30
CA THR A 128 12.15 -0.50 -18.39
C THR A 128 10.84 -1.16 -18.80
N GLN A 129 10.85 -1.71 -20.02
CA GLN A 129 9.83 -2.61 -20.54
C GLN A 129 10.39 -4.01 -20.79
N ASP A 130 11.64 -4.26 -20.37
CA ASP A 130 12.34 -5.50 -20.66
C ASP A 130 11.71 -6.66 -19.86
N PRO A 131 11.22 -7.73 -20.52
CA PRO A 131 10.57 -8.84 -19.85
C PRO A 131 11.52 -9.62 -18.93
N ARG A 132 12.85 -9.46 -19.07
CA ARG A 132 13.82 -10.04 -18.14
C ARG A 132 13.67 -9.48 -16.72
N MET A 133 13.04 -8.32 -16.55
CA MET A 133 12.71 -7.73 -15.25
C MET A 133 11.35 -8.16 -14.70
N GLY A 134 10.71 -9.16 -15.29
CA GLY A 134 9.37 -9.61 -14.89
C GLY A 134 8.24 -8.69 -15.37
N VAL A 135 8.53 -7.74 -16.26
CA VAL A 135 7.57 -6.81 -16.83
C VAL A 135 6.72 -7.51 -17.90
N ASN A 136 5.40 -7.39 -17.84
CA ASN A 136 4.52 -7.97 -18.86
C ASN A 136 4.61 -7.21 -20.18
N GLN A 137 4.13 -7.84 -21.25
CA GLN A 137 4.02 -7.18 -22.54
C GLN A 137 3.08 -5.97 -22.45
N ASN A 138 3.56 -4.81 -22.90
CA ASN A 138 2.90 -3.49 -22.84
C ASN A 138 2.84 -2.86 -21.45
N ASP A 139 3.63 -3.33 -20.49
CA ASP A 139 3.83 -2.64 -19.23
C ASP A 139 5.20 -1.95 -19.21
N TYR A 140 5.40 -1.05 -18.26
CA TYR A 140 6.70 -0.54 -17.85
C TYR A 140 6.82 -0.63 -16.33
N ALA A 141 8.04 -0.71 -15.81
CA ALA A 141 8.30 -0.71 -14.38
C ALA A 141 9.54 0.11 -14.01
N LEU A 142 9.55 0.66 -12.79
CA LEU A 142 10.76 1.17 -12.16
C LEU A 142 11.60 -0.03 -11.71
N TRP A 143 12.82 -0.17 -12.21
CA TRP A 143 13.62 -1.38 -11.98
C TRP A 143 14.98 -1.12 -11.31
N GLN A 144 15.46 0.13 -11.34
CA GLN A 144 16.71 0.50 -10.67
C GLN A 144 16.60 1.89 -10.06
N VAL A 145 17.14 2.02 -8.85
CA VAL A 145 17.36 3.28 -8.16
C VAL A 145 18.83 3.34 -7.74
N ASN A 146 19.52 4.40 -8.15
CA ASN A 146 20.88 4.68 -7.69
C ASN A 146 20.91 6.04 -7.01
N VAL A 147 21.66 6.15 -5.92
CA VAL A 147 21.88 7.40 -5.21
C VAL A 147 23.37 7.67 -5.19
N THR A 148 23.79 8.84 -5.67
CA THR A 148 25.17 9.30 -5.50
C THR A 148 25.18 10.35 -4.41
N ALA A 149 26.05 10.17 -3.43
CA ALA A 149 26.16 11.01 -2.25
C ALA A 149 27.57 11.56 -2.12
N ASN A 150 27.69 12.89 -2.10
CA ASN A 150 28.90 13.58 -1.69
C ASN A 150 28.75 14.01 -0.23
N TYR A 151 29.21 13.19 0.71
CA TYR A 151 29.00 13.43 2.14
C TYR A 151 29.54 14.80 2.60
N SER A 152 30.61 15.28 1.96
CA SER A 152 31.25 16.55 2.29
C SER A 152 30.39 17.78 1.99
N SER A 153 29.41 17.68 1.08
CA SER A 153 28.51 18.79 0.77
C SER A 153 27.34 18.92 1.75
N MET A 154 27.12 17.94 2.63
CA MET A 154 26.06 17.93 3.66
C MET A 154 26.63 17.63 5.07
N PRO A 155 27.52 18.50 5.61
CA PRO A 155 28.22 18.24 6.87
C PRO A 155 27.29 18.17 8.11
N ASP A 156 26.08 18.72 8.00
CA ASP A 156 25.07 18.69 9.05
C ASP A 156 24.41 17.31 9.19
N LEU A 157 24.43 16.49 8.13
CA LEU A 157 23.93 15.11 8.15
C LEU A 157 25.07 14.10 8.30
N PHE A 158 26.19 14.35 7.59
CA PHE A 158 27.32 13.44 7.50
C PHE A 158 28.50 13.95 8.35
N HIS A 159 28.35 13.82 9.66
CA HIS A 159 29.38 14.23 10.61
C HIS A 159 30.65 13.37 10.49
N ASN A 160 31.83 14.01 10.51
CA ASN A 160 33.11 13.30 10.41
C ASN A 160 33.26 12.44 9.14
N ALA A 161 32.53 12.74 8.07
CA ALA A 161 32.70 12.05 6.80
C ALA A 161 34.08 12.32 6.18
N VAL A 162 34.59 11.34 5.44
CA VAL A 162 35.83 11.48 4.67
C VAL A 162 35.67 12.60 3.65
N LYS A 163 36.62 13.54 3.65
CA LYS A 163 36.59 14.69 2.73
C LYS A 163 36.71 14.25 1.28
N ASP A 164 35.94 14.90 0.41
CA ASP A 164 35.91 14.68 -1.04
C ASP A 164 35.58 13.22 -1.42
N HIS A 165 34.95 12.47 -0.50
CA HIS A 165 34.48 11.12 -0.76
C HIS A 165 33.06 11.18 -1.33
N THR A 166 32.89 10.61 -2.51
CA THR A 166 31.59 10.36 -3.13
C THR A 166 31.34 8.87 -3.16
N HIS A 167 30.16 8.47 -2.72
CA HIS A 167 29.70 7.09 -2.75
C HIS A 167 28.47 6.97 -3.64
N THR A 168 28.36 5.86 -4.37
CA THR A 168 27.16 5.53 -5.14
C THR A 168 26.53 4.28 -4.56
N TYR A 169 25.33 4.42 -4.02
CA TYR A 169 24.48 3.33 -3.61
C TYR A 169 23.74 2.81 -4.84
N PHE A 170 23.76 1.50 -5.04
CA PHE A 170 23.08 0.82 -6.13
C PHE A 170 22.60 -0.54 -5.63
N SER A 171 21.48 -1.02 -6.19
CA SER A 171 21.05 -2.39 -5.98
C SER A 171 21.87 -3.35 -6.81
N VAL A 172 22.25 -4.48 -6.21
CA VAL A 172 22.83 -5.60 -6.94
C VAL A 172 21.70 -6.26 -7.72
N ILE A 173 21.81 -6.29 -9.04
CA ILE A 173 20.74 -6.78 -9.92
C ILE A 173 21.09 -8.17 -10.40
N ASP A 174 20.20 -9.12 -10.09
CA ASP A 174 20.24 -10.49 -10.56
C ASP A 174 19.05 -10.72 -11.49
N PHE A 175 19.30 -11.03 -12.76
CA PHE A 175 18.21 -11.31 -13.72
C PHE A 175 17.41 -12.57 -13.39
N LEU A 176 17.97 -13.48 -12.58
CA LEU A 176 17.23 -14.66 -12.10
C LEU A 176 16.26 -14.30 -10.97
N ASN A 177 16.57 -13.23 -10.22
CA ASN A 177 15.79 -12.72 -9.10
C ASN A 177 15.63 -11.20 -9.29
N PRO A 178 14.79 -10.76 -10.25
CA PRO A 178 14.66 -9.34 -10.56
C PRO A 178 14.28 -8.55 -9.30
N PRO A 179 14.72 -7.28 -9.22
CA PRO A 179 14.57 -6.50 -8.01
C PRO A 179 13.09 -6.30 -7.68
N TYR A 180 12.75 -6.38 -6.39
CA TYR A 180 11.37 -6.34 -5.90
C TYR A 180 10.57 -5.14 -6.45
N ILE A 181 11.23 -3.99 -6.57
CA ILE A 181 10.66 -2.76 -7.15
C ILE A 181 10.02 -2.97 -8.53
N ALA A 182 10.61 -3.80 -9.38
CA ALA A 182 10.08 -4.09 -10.72
C ALA A 182 8.82 -4.97 -10.69
N GLY A 183 8.63 -5.76 -9.62
CA GLY A 183 7.48 -6.63 -9.44
C GLY A 183 6.29 -5.95 -8.75
N VAL A 184 6.52 -4.86 -8.02
CA VAL A 184 5.48 -4.10 -7.31
C VAL A 184 4.99 -2.93 -8.13
N GLU A 185 5.91 -2.21 -8.79
CA GLU A 185 5.62 -0.94 -9.46
C GLU A 185 5.69 -1.05 -10.97
N TYR A 186 4.72 -1.78 -11.52
CA TYR A 186 4.48 -1.84 -12.95
C TYR A 186 3.17 -1.15 -13.33
N THR A 187 3.12 -0.60 -14.52
CA THR A 187 1.93 0.08 -15.04
C THR A 187 1.84 -0.13 -16.54
N ALA A 188 0.61 -0.26 -17.05
CA ALA A 188 0.39 -0.38 -18.48
C ALA A 188 0.89 0.85 -19.23
N LEU A 189 1.42 0.65 -20.43
CA LEU A 189 1.83 1.73 -21.32
C LEU A 189 0.64 2.65 -21.61
N GLY A 190 0.90 3.95 -21.47
CA GLY A 190 -0.12 4.98 -21.65
C GLY A 190 -0.95 5.26 -20.40
N ASP A 191 -0.82 4.47 -19.34
CA ASP A 191 -1.37 4.75 -18.01
C ASP A 191 -0.29 5.36 -17.09
N SER A 192 -0.70 5.96 -15.98
CA SER A 192 0.19 6.55 -14.97
C SER A 192 -0.02 5.91 -13.61
N LEU A 193 1.06 5.62 -12.90
CA LEU A 193 1.02 5.13 -11.52
C LEU A 193 0.69 6.28 -10.56
N TYR A 194 -0.21 6.04 -9.61
CA TYR A 194 -0.63 7.00 -8.60
C TYR A 194 -0.68 6.37 -7.19
N CYS A 195 0.13 6.88 -6.26
CA CYS A 195 0.14 6.51 -4.83
C CYS A 195 -0.04 7.77 -3.97
N PRO A 196 -1.28 8.16 -3.65
CA PRO A 196 -1.54 9.35 -2.84
C PRO A 196 -1.21 9.18 -1.36
N GLU A 197 -1.33 7.99 -0.78
CA GLU A 197 -1.38 7.85 0.68
C GLU A 197 -0.23 7.03 1.24
N THR A 198 0.05 5.85 0.67
CA THR A 198 1.07 4.94 1.21
C THR A 198 2.43 5.20 0.58
N PRO A 199 3.46 5.57 1.37
CA PRO A 199 4.82 5.70 0.87
C PRO A 199 5.35 4.36 0.37
N GLN A 200 5.88 4.37 -0.83
CA GLN A 200 6.49 3.22 -1.48
C GLN A 200 7.98 3.17 -1.11
N GLU A 201 8.35 2.26 -0.21
CA GLU A 201 9.71 2.11 0.28
C GLU A 201 10.46 0.99 -0.46
N PHE A 202 11.67 1.30 -0.92
CA PHE A 202 12.53 0.37 -1.63
C PHE A 202 13.94 0.38 -1.02
N GLU A 203 14.44 -0.81 -0.75
CA GLU A 203 15.82 -0.99 -0.33
C GLU A 203 16.74 -0.96 -1.55
N ILE A 204 17.73 -0.06 -1.52
CA ILE A 204 18.75 0.06 -2.57
C ILE A 204 19.90 -0.89 -2.25
N ASN A 205 20.41 -0.84 -1.02
CA ASN A 205 21.42 -1.76 -0.55
C ASN A 205 21.12 -2.18 0.89
N VAL A 206 21.02 -3.49 1.11
CA VAL A 206 20.87 -4.11 2.43
C VAL A 206 22.08 -4.93 2.85
N ASP A 207 22.95 -5.26 1.91
CA ASP A 207 24.10 -6.11 2.17
C ASP A 207 25.27 -5.24 2.64
N GLU A 208 25.48 -5.21 3.95
CA GLU A 208 26.60 -4.50 4.59
C GLU A 208 27.97 -4.97 4.07
N SER A 209 28.06 -6.19 3.51
CA SER A 209 29.31 -6.69 2.91
C SER A 209 29.62 -6.06 1.55
N VAL A 210 28.60 -5.56 0.85
CA VAL A 210 28.72 -4.89 -0.46
C VAL A 210 28.92 -3.39 -0.28
N GLY A 211 28.35 -2.81 0.79
CA GLY A 211 28.51 -1.40 1.09
C GLY A 211 27.55 -0.91 2.18
N PRO A 212 27.54 0.41 2.45
CA PRO A 212 26.59 0.99 3.39
C PRO A 212 25.13 0.79 2.95
N PHE A 213 24.26 0.59 3.93
CA PHE A 213 22.80 0.56 3.76
C PHE A 213 22.26 1.82 3.06
N ALA A 214 21.26 1.64 2.20
CA ALA A 214 20.45 2.70 1.65
C ALA A 214 19.03 2.23 1.32
N SER A 215 18.05 3.08 1.61
CA SER A 215 16.67 2.96 1.10
C SER A 215 16.16 4.30 0.59
N ILE A 216 15.16 4.20 -0.30
CA ILE A 216 14.40 5.32 -0.86
C ILE A 216 12.93 5.12 -0.54
N SER A 217 12.23 6.21 -0.23
CA SER A 217 10.79 6.22 -0.05
C SER A 217 10.16 7.24 -0.99
N LEU A 218 9.13 6.84 -1.72
CA LEU A 218 8.37 7.68 -2.64
C LEU A 218 6.95 7.86 -2.09
N SER A 219 6.56 9.07 -1.72
CA SER A 219 5.18 9.41 -1.31
C SER A 219 4.57 10.45 -2.24
N ASP A 220 3.24 10.59 -2.20
CA ASP A 220 2.49 11.51 -3.06
C ASP A 220 2.86 11.32 -4.54
N LEU A 221 3.00 10.06 -4.93
CA LEU A 221 3.60 9.65 -6.20
C LEU A 221 2.55 9.75 -7.31
N TRP A 222 2.89 10.47 -8.38
CA TRP A 222 2.21 10.40 -9.65
C TRP A 222 3.25 10.36 -10.76
N MET A 223 3.44 9.20 -11.38
CA MET A 223 4.50 9.02 -12.37
C MET A 223 4.05 8.27 -13.61
N GLN A 224 4.71 8.60 -14.71
CA GLN A 224 4.56 7.91 -15.97
C GLN A 224 5.86 7.96 -16.76
N ALA A 225 6.29 6.80 -17.25
CA ALA A 225 7.38 6.66 -18.20
C ALA A 225 6.83 6.20 -19.56
N TYR A 226 7.68 6.24 -20.58
CA TYR A 226 7.33 5.88 -21.96
C TYR A 226 6.13 6.67 -22.50
N MET A 227 6.00 7.93 -22.07
CA MET A 227 4.91 8.81 -22.46
C MET A 227 4.95 9.11 -23.97
N SER A 228 3.75 9.25 -24.55
CA SER A 228 3.54 9.64 -25.95
C SER A 228 2.64 10.87 -26.10
N THR A 229 2.19 11.43 -24.97
CA THR A 229 1.30 12.59 -24.84
C THR A 229 1.85 13.53 -23.76
N ASP A 230 1.42 14.79 -23.77
CA ASP A 230 1.83 15.76 -22.74
C ASP A 230 1.23 15.47 -21.38
N ASP A 231 -0.02 15.00 -21.35
CA ASP A 231 -0.75 14.74 -20.13
C ASP A 231 -0.52 13.33 -19.63
N PHE A 232 -0.65 13.17 -18.31
CA PHE A 232 -0.69 11.85 -17.70
C PHE A 232 -1.82 11.02 -18.29
N GLY A 233 -1.53 9.73 -18.40
CA GLY A 233 -2.46 8.68 -18.74
C GLY A 233 -3.57 8.50 -17.72
N LYS A 234 -4.32 7.41 -17.89
CA LYS A 234 -5.27 6.99 -16.86
C LYS A 234 -4.51 6.63 -15.59
N GLN A 235 -4.99 7.11 -14.45
CA GLN A 235 -4.42 6.79 -13.14
C GLN A 235 -4.70 5.32 -12.78
N VAL A 236 -3.63 4.61 -12.40
CA VAL A 236 -3.66 3.28 -11.80
C VAL A 236 -3.14 3.42 -10.37
N ILE A 237 -3.99 3.07 -9.41
CA ILE A 237 -3.64 3.13 -7.98
C ILE A 237 -2.66 1.99 -7.68
N CYS A 238 -1.56 2.29 -7.00
CA CYS A 238 -0.57 1.27 -6.64
C CYS A 238 -1.13 0.23 -5.67
N ALA A 239 -0.47 -0.93 -5.63
CA ALA A 239 -0.97 -2.12 -4.93
C ALA A 239 -1.20 -1.88 -3.43
N ASP A 240 -0.35 -1.06 -2.78
CA ASP A 240 -0.49 -0.78 -1.35
C ASP A 240 -1.69 0.12 -1.03
N ASP A 241 -2.04 1.02 -1.94
CA ASP A 241 -3.19 1.91 -1.82
C ASP A 241 -4.49 1.26 -2.36
N GLN A 242 -4.39 0.07 -2.97
CA GLN A 242 -5.56 -0.74 -3.28
C GLN A 242 -6.11 -1.33 -1.99
N THR A 243 -7.06 -0.63 -1.38
CA THR A 243 -7.84 -1.14 -0.25
C THR A 243 -8.79 -2.26 -0.71
N ASP A 244 -8.23 -3.42 -1.05
CA ASP A 244 -8.98 -4.68 -1.25
C ASP A 244 -9.85 -5.03 -0.03
N LEU A 245 -9.56 -4.42 1.12
CA LEU A 245 -10.29 -4.56 2.38
C LEU A 245 -11.58 -3.74 2.49
N ASP A 246 -11.85 -2.77 1.61
CA ASP A 246 -13.08 -1.97 1.71
C ASP A 246 -14.20 -2.47 0.79
N MET A 247 -13.88 -3.07 -0.36
CA MET A 247 -14.93 -3.49 -1.28
C MET A 247 -15.65 -4.75 -0.80
N VAL A 248 -14.93 -5.72 -0.22
CA VAL A 248 -15.51 -7.01 0.19
C VAL A 248 -16.50 -6.87 1.35
N PRO A 249 -16.19 -6.19 2.47
CA PRO A 249 -17.15 -5.99 3.56
C PRO A 249 -18.36 -5.16 3.13
N VAL A 250 -18.17 -4.17 2.26
CA VAL A 250 -19.27 -3.35 1.72
C VAL A 250 -20.22 -4.18 0.86
N ILE A 251 -19.69 -5.02 -0.04
CA ILE A 251 -20.51 -5.93 -0.86
C ILE A 251 -21.23 -6.95 0.02
N ILE A 252 -20.53 -7.58 0.97
CA ILE A 252 -21.13 -8.56 1.89
C ILE A 252 -22.25 -7.92 2.72
N SER A 253 -22.02 -6.71 3.25
CA SER A 253 -22.99 -5.96 4.03
C SER A 253 -24.22 -5.58 3.20
N ALA A 254 -24.03 -5.14 1.95
CA ALA A 254 -25.12 -4.82 1.04
C ALA A 254 -25.99 -6.05 0.70
N ILE A 255 -25.35 -7.21 0.46
CA ILE A 255 -26.07 -8.47 0.19
C ILE A 255 -26.87 -8.92 1.42
N LEU A 256 -26.27 -8.89 2.61
CA LEU A 256 -26.94 -9.23 3.87
C LEU A 256 -28.13 -8.32 4.14
N ALA A 257 -27.97 -7.02 3.98
CA ALA A 257 -29.05 -6.05 4.14
C ALA A 257 -30.19 -6.30 3.13
N GLY A 258 -29.85 -6.59 1.87
CA GLY A 258 -30.82 -6.95 0.83
C GLY A 258 -31.62 -8.22 1.16
N LEU A 259 -30.96 -9.26 1.66
CA LEU A 259 -31.60 -10.53 2.05
C LEU A 259 -32.54 -10.34 3.27
N VAL A 260 -32.13 -9.56 4.26
CA VAL A 260 -32.97 -9.25 5.43
C VAL A 260 -34.21 -8.45 5.01
N LEU A 261 -34.03 -7.45 4.15
CA LEU A 261 -35.17 -6.68 3.63
C LEU A 261 -36.12 -7.56 2.82
N PHE A 262 -35.59 -8.43 1.96
CA PHE A 262 -36.40 -9.36 1.16
C PHE A 262 -37.20 -10.34 2.03
N THR A 263 -36.59 -10.90 3.08
CA THR A 263 -37.28 -11.80 4.00
C THR A 263 -38.37 -11.08 4.79
N LEU A 264 -38.13 -9.84 5.24
CA LEU A 264 -39.15 -9.00 5.89
C LEU A 264 -40.33 -8.67 4.97
N ILE A 265 -40.06 -8.29 3.71
CA ILE A 265 -41.12 -8.02 2.72
C ILE A 265 -41.94 -9.28 2.47
N THR A 266 -41.27 -10.42 2.24
CA THR A 266 -41.93 -11.70 1.99
C THR A 266 -42.78 -12.11 3.19
N TYR A 267 -42.25 -11.96 4.41
CA TYR A 267 -42.99 -12.20 5.65
C TYR A 267 -44.22 -11.31 5.78
N PHE A 268 -44.08 -10.01 5.51
CA PHE A 268 -45.21 -9.07 5.55
C PHE A 268 -46.29 -9.41 4.54
N VAL A 269 -45.91 -9.71 3.29
CA VAL A 269 -46.87 -10.12 2.24
C VAL A 269 -47.58 -11.41 2.63
N TYR A 270 -46.83 -12.39 3.15
CA TYR A 270 -47.40 -13.65 3.65
C TYR A 270 -48.40 -13.37 4.78
N ARG A 271 -48.01 -12.56 5.77
CA ARG A 271 -48.86 -12.19 6.91
C ARG A 271 -50.10 -11.39 6.50
N SER A 272 -49.99 -10.47 5.55
CA SER A 272 -51.12 -9.69 5.04
C SER A 272 -52.12 -10.49 4.20
N ARG A 273 -51.75 -11.71 3.77
CA ARG A 273 -52.63 -12.61 3.02
C ARG A 273 -53.22 -13.75 3.85
N LEU A 274 -52.78 -13.88 5.11
CA LEU A 274 -53.40 -14.83 6.02
C LEU A 274 -54.79 -14.30 6.44
N PRO A 275 -55.86 -15.10 6.26
CA PRO A 275 -57.17 -14.79 6.81
C PRO A 275 -57.07 -14.65 8.34
N THR A 276 -57.80 -13.71 8.92
CA THR A 276 -57.86 -13.44 10.37
C THR A 276 -58.20 -14.68 11.19
N ASP A 277 -58.91 -15.64 10.59
CA ASP A 277 -59.42 -16.85 11.23
C ASP A 277 -58.32 -17.86 11.66
N ILE A 278 -57.07 -17.67 11.23
CA ILE A 278 -55.92 -18.53 11.62
C ILE A 278 -55.02 -17.86 12.67
N LEU A 279 -55.05 -16.53 12.79
CA LEU A 279 -54.26 -15.80 13.79
C LEU A 279 -54.84 -15.88 15.21
N GLU A 280 -56.13 -16.23 15.33
CA GLU A 280 -56.86 -16.41 16.59
C GLU A 280 -56.67 -17.83 17.19
N MET A 281 -56.09 -18.78 16.47
CA MET A 281 -55.78 -20.14 16.98
C MET A 281 -54.40 -20.27 17.64
N THR A 282 -53.62 -19.20 17.70
CA THR A 282 -52.27 -19.20 18.30
C THR A 282 -52.16 -18.32 19.55
N GLU A 283 -53.28 -17.89 20.13
CA GLU A 283 -53.30 -17.37 21.49
C GLU A 283 -53.31 -18.58 22.44
N PRO A 284 -52.22 -18.86 23.19
CA PRO A 284 -52.28 -19.90 24.20
C PRO A 284 -53.20 -19.40 25.32
N GLU A 285 -54.39 -19.99 25.43
CA GLU A 285 -55.17 -19.98 26.67
C GLU A 285 -54.31 -20.61 27.77
N PHE A 286 -53.57 -19.76 28.49
CA PHE A 286 -53.12 -20.09 29.84
C PHE A 286 -54.29 -19.86 30.78
N GLU A 287 -55.21 -20.83 30.85
CA GLU A 287 -56.09 -21.00 32.01
C GLU A 287 -55.25 -21.63 33.14
N GLU A 288 -54.81 -20.76 34.05
CA GLU A 288 -54.60 -21.12 35.45
C GLU A 288 -55.94 -21.56 36.07
N GLU A 289 -55.91 -22.52 36.99
CA GLU A 289 -56.54 -22.48 38.32
C GLU A 289 -56.45 -23.89 38.97
N HIS A 290 -55.63 -24.04 40.02
CA HIS A 290 -56.04 -24.27 41.43
C HIS A 290 -56.46 -25.74 41.70
N GLU A 291 -56.09 -26.43 42.77
CA GLU A 291 -55.64 -26.08 44.12
C GLU A 291 -55.26 -27.41 44.80
N HIS A 292 -54.31 -27.43 45.74
CA HIS A 292 -54.55 -28.02 47.07
C HIS A 292 -53.38 -27.74 48.01
N HIS A 293 -53.74 -27.02 49.08
CA HIS A 293 -53.05 -26.71 50.32
C HIS A 293 -52.31 -27.91 50.96
N GLU A 294 -51.20 -27.66 51.68
CA GLU A 294 -51.23 -27.46 53.14
C GLU A 294 -49.83 -27.16 53.75
N HIS A 295 -49.82 -26.07 54.52
CA HIS A 295 -49.17 -25.82 55.81
C HIS A 295 -47.68 -26.11 56.09
N ALA A 296 -46.97 -25.00 56.33
CA ALA A 296 -46.18 -24.64 57.52
C ALA A 296 -45.04 -25.57 57.97
N THR A 297 -43.84 -25.03 58.20
CA THR A 297 -43.40 -24.56 59.54
C THR A 297 -42.05 -23.84 59.42
N GLU A 298 -42.01 -22.70 60.10
CA GLU A 298 -40.89 -21.85 60.48
C GLU A 298 -39.78 -22.61 61.25
N HIS A 299 -38.50 -22.27 61.01
CA HIS A 299 -37.48 -21.97 62.03
C HIS A 299 -36.02 -22.32 61.63
N ASN A 300 -35.18 -21.31 61.88
CA ASN A 300 -33.81 -21.35 62.41
C ASN A 300 -32.59 -21.47 61.50
N HIS A 301 -31.92 -20.32 61.35
CA HIS A 301 -30.66 -19.95 62.01
C HIS A 301 -29.47 -20.93 62.06
N LEU A 302 -28.30 -20.32 61.79
CA LEU A 302 -26.90 -20.65 62.11
C LEU A 302 -26.13 -21.48 61.06
N HIS A 303 -25.18 -20.83 60.35
CA HIS A 303 -23.74 -20.73 60.70
C HIS A 303 -23.01 -22.05 60.46
N ASP A 304 -22.16 -22.13 59.43
CA ASP A 304 -20.72 -22.02 59.66
C ASP A 304 -19.87 -22.11 58.38
N ASN A 305 -18.77 -21.36 58.45
CA ASN A 305 -17.62 -21.36 57.55
C ASN A 305 -16.93 -22.74 57.51
N HIS A 306 -16.31 -23.08 56.38
CA HIS A 306 -14.90 -23.48 56.42
C HIS A 306 -14.17 -23.31 55.08
N ASN A 307 -13.03 -22.64 55.19
CA ASN A 307 -11.91 -22.56 54.25
C ASN A 307 -11.46 -23.93 53.71
N GLY A 308 -10.91 -23.91 52.48
CA GLY A 308 -10.17 -25.03 51.91
C GLY A 308 -9.38 -24.62 50.66
N SER A 309 -8.27 -23.93 50.88
CA SER A 309 -7.17 -23.74 49.91
C SER A 309 -6.71 -25.08 49.34
N HIS A 310 -6.45 -25.18 48.03
CA HIS A 310 -5.27 -25.90 47.55
C HIS A 310 -4.82 -25.50 46.14
N HIS A 311 -3.51 -25.20 46.07
CA HIS A 311 -2.62 -25.10 44.92
C HIS A 311 -2.62 -26.30 43.98
N GLY A 312 -2.22 -26.05 42.72
CA GLY A 312 -1.61 -27.01 41.79
C GLY A 312 -1.59 -26.44 40.37
N HIS A 313 -0.63 -25.60 39.99
CA HIS A 313 0.66 -25.93 39.35
C HIS A 313 0.60 -26.87 38.12
N ASN A 314 1.14 -26.33 37.03
CA ASN A 314 1.90 -26.97 35.95
C ASN A 314 1.13 -27.84 34.93
N ASN A 315 1.15 -27.39 33.67
CA ASN A 315 1.89 -28.17 32.68
C ASN A 315 2.40 -27.33 31.51
N ALA A 316 3.71 -27.36 31.34
CA ALA A 316 4.43 -27.05 30.12
C ALA A 316 4.35 -28.27 29.18
N ASN A 317 4.38 -28.02 27.86
CA ASN A 317 5.06 -28.81 26.83
C ASN A 317 4.86 -28.07 25.49
N HIS A 318 5.88 -27.60 24.76
CA HIS A 318 7.04 -28.26 24.13
C HIS A 318 6.78 -28.56 22.63
N HIS A 319 7.88 -28.51 21.86
CA HIS A 319 8.09 -28.71 20.41
C HIS A 319 8.04 -27.45 19.52
N ASP A 320 8.95 -27.16 18.58
CA ASP A 320 10.35 -27.52 18.24
C ASP A 320 10.73 -26.51 17.12
N ASN A 321 11.81 -25.73 17.21
CA ASN A 321 13.18 -26.00 16.71
C ASN A 321 13.29 -26.43 15.23
N TYR A 322 13.72 -25.51 14.36
CA TYR A 322 14.42 -25.81 13.11
C TYR A 322 15.73 -25.03 13.07
N GLY A 323 16.84 -25.77 13.15
CA GLY A 323 18.18 -25.28 12.85
C GLY A 323 18.53 -25.56 11.39
N TYR A 324 19.14 -24.59 10.73
CA TYR A 324 19.85 -24.78 9.47
C TYR A 324 21.35 -24.89 9.74
N LYS A 325 21.98 -25.85 9.07
CA LYS A 325 23.41 -26.17 9.13
C LYS A 325 24.20 -25.26 8.21
N GLU A 326 25.31 -24.76 8.71
CA GLU A 326 26.46 -24.31 7.92
C GLU A 326 27.06 -25.49 7.14
N GLU A 327 27.33 -25.27 5.85
CA GLU A 327 28.32 -26.05 5.11
C GLU A 327 29.46 -25.13 4.71
N GLU A 328 30.62 -25.35 5.34
CA GLU A 328 31.93 -24.93 4.86
C GLU A 328 32.17 -25.54 3.48
N ASN A 329 32.59 -24.74 2.49
CA ASN A 329 33.44 -25.24 1.42
C ASN A 329 34.55 -24.25 1.11
N ARG A 330 35.75 -24.65 1.53
CA ARG A 330 37.06 -24.22 1.04
C ARG A 330 37.20 -24.56 -0.44
N PHE A 331 37.63 -23.60 -1.27
CA PHE A 331 38.85 -23.68 -2.09
C PHE A 331 39.24 -22.30 -2.62
#